data_AF-A0A397HHG4-F1
#
_entry.id   AF-A0A397HHG4-F1
#
_cell.length_a   1.000
_cell.length_b   1.000
_cell.length_c   1.000
_cell.angle_alpha   90.00
_cell.angle_beta   90.00
_cell.angle_gamma   90.00
#
_symmetry.space_group_name_H-M   'P 1'
#
loop_
_entity.id
_entity.type
_entity.pdbx_description
1 polymer ?
#
loop_
_entity_poly.entity_id
_entity_poly.type
_entity_poly.pdbx_seq_one_letter_code
_entity_poly.pdbx_strand_id
1 'polypeptide(L)'
;MEAVSSHPGSTAASYTVSCASDHEESTFLKRNYHLRWAQLALSVVCFGSALAIIGCEAVPFQHYRSTSGYEEAGLALWPLNFDLRPTIAILSSGCVIAVLNLIYIVAVLVPSPRSHIRRLNILASGTAVAGLIAAAAGVGFAIYLPQSTYPSGFSHNETLHSWTCKWKAMRNVTSSENASLHAPTHFERDCRETQAGFVLLALLIGLEVVGGAVGVFGVWLERSVSRQRSYGVQVEKWKRTTSYSMGKKIECYLDCVSPYSFYAFTYLQQNADALASLGVEIEYEPPLSRKKKHNLTWPRYIPVFLGGINVGSGNKPPWTLPAKAAYSTYDGKRAQKYFGHDFEVPAFFPILSLLPQRALTYIKRQHAHKLIPAFRACFETMWNGQLDISKPENLAKALGRIFSDAEVGEILAAATSPEIKKELTATTARVVNELGAFGCPWFWVTNGEGKSEPFFGSDRFHFMWDFLELPHEDLRLRVEGKAKL
;
A
#
# COMPACT_ATOMS: atom_id res chain seq x y z
N MET A 1 27.34 5.24 63.70
CA MET A 1 26.90 3.87 63.37
C MET A 1 25.84 3.98 62.30
N GLU A 2 26.21 3.49 61.13
CA GLU A 2 25.42 3.04 59.97
C GLU A 2 24.35 3.95 59.32
N ALA A 3 24.58 4.14 58.02
CA ALA A 3 23.78 4.79 57.02
C ALA A 3 22.54 3.96 56.62
N VAL A 4 21.53 4.61 56.00
CA VAL A 4 21.01 4.26 54.66
C VAL A 4 20.25 5.48 54.09
N SER A 5 20.55 5.79 52.84
CA SER A 5 19.91 6.78 51.98
C SER A 5 18.69 6.20 51.25
N SER A 6 17.73 7.05 50.89
CA SER A 6 16.80 6.77 49.79
C SER A 6 16.38 8.07 49.09
N HIS A 7 16.83 8.22 47.84
CA HIS A 7 16.39 9.24 46.89
C HIS A 7 14.98 8.98 46.35
N PRO A 8 14.28 10.01 45.85
CA PRO A 8 13.02 9.87 45.13
C PRO A 8 13.26 9.50 43.67
N GLY A 9 12.75 8.34 43.24
CA GLY A 9 12.78 7.88 41.85
C GLY A 9 11.70 8.60 41.02
N SER A 10 12.14 9.50 40.15
CA SER A 10 11.36 10.06 39.05
C SER A 10 11.15 9.00 37.97
N THR A 11 9.91 8.52 37.82
CA THR A 11 9.47 7.75 36.65
C THR A 11 9.17 8.70 35.49
N ALA A 12 10.20 9.04 34.70
CA ALA A 12 10.04 9.64 33.38
C ALA A 12 10.22 8.55 32.31
N ALA A 13 9.26 7.62 32.24
CA ALA A 13 9.23 6.59 31.20
C ALA A 13 8.34 7.05 30.03
N SER A 14 8.96 7.25 28.87
CA SER A 14 8.42 7.11 27.51
C SER A 14 7.03 7.72 27.21
N TYR A 15 7.01 9.04 26.95
CA TYR A 15 5.85 9.74 26.38
C TYR A 15 5.91 9.88 24.86
N THR A 16 6.98 9.43 24.20
CA THR A 16 7.25 9.76 22.79
C THR A 16 6.75 8.70 21.79
N VAL A 17 6.40 7.49 22.24
CA VAL A 17 5.94 6.41 21.34
C VAL A 17 4.42 6.41 21.08
N SER A 18 3.61 7.17 21.84
CA SER A 18 2.14 7.27 21.64
C SER A 18 1.71 8.43 20.74
N CYS A 19 2.45 9.53 20.73
CA CYS A 19 1.99 10.78 20.11
C CYS A 19 1.79 10.69 18.59
N ALA A 20 2.57 9.85 17.89
CA ALA A 20 2.43 9.69 16.44
C ALA A 20 1.18 8.87 16.05
N SER A 21 0.87 7.78 16.76
CA SER A 21 -0.36 7.01 16.54
C SER A 21 -1.60 7.80 16.95
N ASP A 22 -1.51 8.58 18.03
CA ASP A 22 -2.61 9.41 18.52
C ASP A 22 -2.90 10.58 17.56
N HIS A 23 -1.86 11.15 16.94
CA HIS A 23 -2.01 12.19 15.93
C HIS A 23 -2.69 11.67 14.65
N GLU A 24 -2.28 10.51 14.15
CA GLU A 24 -2.90 9.86 12.99
C GLU A 24 -4.35 9.44 13.27
N GLU A 25 -4.63 8.93 14.48
CA GLU A 25 -5.98 8.56 14.91
C GLU A 25 -6.90 9.78 15.06
N SER A 26 -6.41 10.87 15.64
CA SER A 26 -7.18 12.13 15.75
C SER A 26 -7.51 12.73 14.39
N THR A 27 -6.59 12.62 13.42
CA THR A 27 -6.79 13.09 12.04
C THR A 27 -7.83 12.24 11.32
N PHE A 28 -7.80 10.92 11.52
CA PHE A 28 -8.81 10.01 10.99
C PHE A 28 -10.21 10.32 11.54
N LEU A 29 -10.35 10.54 12.86
CA LEU A 29 -11.63 10.85 13.48
C LEU A 29 -12.22 12.17 12.97
N LYS A 30 -11.39 13.21 12.81
CA LYS A 30 -11.82 14.49 12.20
C LYS A 30 -12.30 14.31 10.76
N ARG A 31 -11.55 13.58 9.94
CA ARG A 31 -11.94 13.31 8.54
C ARG A 31 -13.24 12.52 8.46
N ASN A 32 -13.39 11.48 9.30
CA ASN A 32 -14.59 10.67 9.33
C ASN A 32 -15.81 11.44 9.85
N TYR A 33 -15.62 12.38 10.78
CA TYR A 33 -16.67 13.30 11.21
C TYR A 33 -17.23 14.11 10.04
N HIS A 34 -16.36 14.72 9.22
CA HIS A 34 -16.81 15.47 8.04
C HIS A 34 -17.49 14.59 7.00
N LEU A 35 -16.97 13.38 6.73
CA LEU A 35 -17.58 12.44 5.79
C LEU A 35 -18.98 12.02 6.24
N ARG A 36 -19.19 11.79 7.54
CA ARG A 36 -20.51 11.47 8.10
C ARG A 36 -21.51 12.60 7.90
N TRP A 37 -21.11 13.85 8.15
CA TRP A 37 -21.99 15.00 7.93
C TRP A 37 -22.30 15.23 6.46
N ALA A 38 -21.32 15.04 5.57
CA ALA A 38 -21.53 15.12 4.13
C ALA A 38 -22.53 14.05 3.65
N GLN A 39 -22.38 12.81 4.11
CA GLN A 39 -23.27 11.72 3.74
C GLN A 39 -24.69 11.93 4.31
N LEU A 40 -24.80 12.41 5.55
CA LEU A 40 -26.10 12.73 6.15
C LEU A 40 -26.82 13.83 5.36
N ALA A 41 -26.12 14.91 5.03
CA ALA A 41 -26.68 16.01 4.24
C ALA A 41 -27.17 15.51 2.87
N LEU A 42 -26.36 14.68 2.20
CA LEU A 42 -26.73 14.10 0.92
C LEU A 42 -27.95 13.19 1.03
N SER A 43 -28.03 12.31 2.03
CA SER A 43 -29.18 11.44 2.23
C SER A 43 -30.46 12.20 2.57
N VAL A 44 -30.38 13.32 3.30
CA VAL A 44 -31.54 14.20 3.54
C VAL A 44 -32.03 14.83 2.24
N VAL A 45 -31.11 15.27 1.37
CA VAL A 45 -31.46 15.80 0.05
C VAL A 45 -32.07 14.71 -0.85
N CYS A 46 -31.48 13.52 -0.90
CA CYS A 46 -32.03 12.40 -1.67
C CYS A 46 -33.42 11.98 -1.16
N PHE A 47 -33.62 11.94 0.16
CA PHE A 47 -34.93 11.65 0.77
C PHE A 47 -35.99 12.69 0.38
N GLY A 48 -35.67 13.99 0.48
CA GLY A 48 -36.57 15.06 0.10
C GLY A 48 -36.93 15.01 -1.39
N SER A 49 -35.94 14.81 -2.26
CA SER A 49 -36.16 14.65 -3.71
C SER A 49 -37.00 13.42 -4.03
N ALA A 50 -36.80 12.30 -3.32
CA ALA A 50 -37.61 11.09 -3.50
C ALA A 50 -39.08 11.30 -3.10
N LEU A 51 -39.35 12.01 -2.00
CA LEU A 51 -40.71 12.40 -1.63
C LEU A 51 -41.36 13.33 -2.66
N ALA A 52 -40.59 14.25 -3.24
CA ALA A 52 -41.07 15.11 -4.31
C ALA A 52 -41.45 14.30 -5.57
N ILE A 53 -40.64 13.32 -5.97
CA ILE A 53 -40.94 12.41 -7.08
C ILE A 53 -42.23 11.63 -6.81
N ILE A 54 -42.38 11.08 -5.60
CA ILE A 54 -43.60 10.37 -5.20
C ILE A 54 -44.81 11.29 -5.33
N GLY A 55 -44.72 12.55 -4.88
CA GLY A 55 -45.80 13.53 -5.02
C GLY A 55 -46.14 13.85 -6.48
N CYS A 56 -45.11 14.06 -7.30
CA CYS A 56 -45.24 14.39 -8.72
C CYS A 56 -45.87 13.26 -9.56
N GLU A 57 -45.65 12.00 -9.20
CA GLU A 57 -46.22 10.85 -9.92
C GLU A 57 -47.54 10.34 -9.30
N ALA A 58 -47.69 10.41 -7.97
CA ALA A 58 -48.86 9.88 -7.28
C ALA A 58 -50.14 10.69 -7.58
N VAL A 59 -50.02 12.02 -7.73
CA VAL A 59 -51.18 12.88 -8.01
C VAL A 59 -51.76 12.60 -9.41
N PRO A 60 -50.96 12.60 -10.50
CA PRO A 60 -51.43 12.19 -11.82
C PRO A 60 -51.94 10.75 -11.87
N PHE A 61 -51.27 9.83 -11.16
CA PHE A 61 -51.69 8.41 -11.11
C PHE A 61 -53.06 8.25 -10.42
N GLN A 62 -53.32 9.01 -9.36
CA GLN A 62 -54.61 9.03 -8.69
C GLN A 62 -55.69 9.65 -9.59
N HIS A 63 -55.37 10.71 -10.33
CA HIS A 63 -56.28 11.32 -11.29
C HIS A 63 -56.70 10.32 -12.37
N TYR A 64 -55.75 9.58 -12.95
CA TYR A 64 -56.04 8.47 -13.86
C TYR A 64 -56.98 7.45 -13.21
N ARG A 65 -56.66 6.96 -12.01
CA ARG A 65 -57.46 5.93 -11.33
C ARG A 65 -58.89 6.38 -11.02
N SER A 66 -59.10 7.67 -10.73
CA SER A 66 -60.43 8.23 -10.49
C SER A 66 -61.25 8.46 -11.76
N THR A 67 -60.61 8.55 -12.93
CA THR A 67 -61.27 8.91 -14.20
C THR A 67 -61.33 7.77 -15.20
N SER A 68 -60.53 6.71 -15.02
CA SER A 68 -60.53 5.55 -15.91
C SER A 68 -61.85 4.76 -15.89
N GLY A 69 -62.58 4.77 -14.77
CA GLY A 69 -63.86 4.06 -14.65
C GLY A 69 -65.01 4.63 -15.49
N TYR A 70 -64.91 5.88 -15.96
CA TYR A 70 -65.94 6.48 -16.83
C TYR A 70 -65.98 5.87 -18.23
N GLU A 71 -64.98 5.06 -18.60
CA GLU A 71 -64.99 4.26 -19.83
C GLU A 71 -66.20 3.31 -19.89
N GLU A 72 -66.61 2.73 -18.76
CA GLU A 72 -67.78 1.85 -18.67
C GLU A 72 -69.09 2.58 -18.98
N ALA A 73 -69.13 3.90 -18.79
CA ALA A 73 -70.25 4.77 -19.11
C ALA A 73 -70.17 5.36 -20.54
N GLY A 74 -69.20 4.91 -21.36
CA GLY A 74 -68.98 5.40 -22.73
C GLY A 74 -68.22 6.72 -22.84
N LEU A 75 -67.64 7.22 -21.74
CA LEU A 75 -66.86 8.46 -21.68
C LEU A 75 -65.36 8.16 -21.51
N ALA A 76 -64.75 7.63 -22.57
CA ALA A 76 -63.33 7.27 -22.58
C ALA A 76 -62.43 8.54 -22.61
N LEU A 77 -61.83 8.88 -21.47
CA LEU A 77 -60.88 10.00 -21.34
C LEU A 77 -59.42 9.60 -21.70
N TRP A 78 -59.11 8.31 -21.57
CA TRP A 78 -57.78 7.74 -21.78
C TRP A 78 -57.79 6.84 -23.03
N PRO A 79 -56.68 6.78 -23.80
CA PRO A 79 -56.67 6.06 -25.07
C PRO A 79 -56.47 4.54 -24.86
N LEU A 80 -56.82 3.72 -25.86
CA LEU A 80 -56.72 2.25 -25.77
C LEU A 80 -55.27 1.73 -25.79
N ASN A 81 -54.31 2.54 -26.24
CA ASN A 81 -52.87 2.26 -26.26
C ASN A 81 -52.13 2.86 -25.05
N PHE A 82 -52.82 3.00 -23.91
CA PHE A 82 -52.29 3.65 -22.71
C PHE A 82 -51.41 2.72 -21.86
N ASP A 83 -50.20 3.18 -21.49
CA ASP A 83 -49.22 2.43 -20.70
C ASP A 83 -48.83 3.18 -19.42
N LEU A 84 -49.08 2.54 -18.27
CA LEU A 84 -48.79 3.03 -16.92
C LEU A 84 -47.44 2.54 -16.37
N ARG A 85 -46.77 1.60 -17.04
CA ARG A 85 -45.52 1.00 -16.54
C ARG A 85 -44.44 2.06 -16.23
N PRO A 86 -44.25 3.12 -17.05
CA PRO A 86 -43.32 4.20 -16.73
C PRO A 86 -43.63 4.92 -15.41
N THR A 87 -44.88 5.31 -15.19
CA THR A 87 -45.32 5.98 -13.96
C THR A 87 -45.15 5.07 -12.75
N ILE A 88 -45.52 3.79 -12.88
CA ILE A 88 -45.33 2.80 -11.80
C ILE A 88 -43.83 2.59 -11.51
N ALA A 89 -42.99 2.53 -12.54
CA ALA A 89 -41.54 2.41 -12.38
C ALA A 89 -40.96 3.63 -11.65
N ILE A 90 -41.25 4.87 -12.08
CA ILE A 90 -40.75 6.09 -11.42
C ILE A 90 -41.25 6.17 -9.97
N LEU A 91 -42.54 5.90 -9.73
CA LEU A 91 -43.14 5.90 -8.39
C LEU A 91 -42.50 4.85 -7.47
N SER A 92 -42.33 3.62 -7.96
CA SER A 92 -41.69 2.54 -7.20
C SER A 92 -40.21 2.86 -6.88
N SER A 93 -39.46 3.39 -7.83
CA SER A 93 -38.09 3.85 -7.63
C SER A 93 -38.02 4.96 -6.58
N GLY A 94 -38.92 5.94 -6.62
CA GLY A 94 -39.04 6.99 -5.61
C GLY A 94 -39.28 6.43 -4.21
N CYS A 95 -40.22 5.48 -4.06
CA CYS A 95 -40.50 4.81 -2.80
C CYS A 95 -39.27 4.05 -2.26
N VAL A 96 -38.57 3.30 -3.11
CA VAL A 96 -37.36 2.55 -2.73
C VAL A 96 -36.27 3.52 -2.25
N ILE A 97 -35.99 4.59 -3.00
CA ILE A 97 -34.97 5.57 -2.64
C ILE A 97 -35.32 6.30 -1.34
N ALA A 98 -36.60 6.65 -1.14
CA ALA A 98 -37.06 7.28 0.10
C ALA A 98 -36.86 6.36 1.31
N VAL A 99 -37.23 5.08 1.21
CA VAL A 99 -37.05 4.11 2.30
C VAL A 99 -35.57 3.88 2.61
N LEU A 100 -34.73 3.72 1.58
CA LEU A 100 -33.28 3.50 1.76
C LEU A 100 -32.61 4.69 2.46
N ASN A 101 -32.92 5.91 2.04
CA ASN A 101 -32.35 7.11 2.65
C ASN A 101 -32.90 7.36 4.06
N LEU A 102 -34.18 7.04 4.32
CA LEU A 102 -34.76 7.09 5.66
C LEU A 102 -34.06 6.12 6.62
N ILE A 103 -33.82 4.88 6.19
CA ILE A 103 -33.08 3.87 6.97
C ILE A 103 -31.69 4.40 7.33
N TYR A 104 -30.99 5.01 6.38
CA TYR A 104 -29.66 5.59 6.63
C TYR A 104 -29.71 6.76 7.62
N ILE A 105 -30.64 7.70 7.43
CA ILE A 105 -30.81 8.86 8.32
C ILE A 105 -31.09 8.40 9.76
N VAL A 106 -32.02 7.45 9.94
CA VAL A 106 -32.33 6.89 11.26
C VAL A 106 -31.10 6.22 11.86
N ALA A 107 -30.37 5.40 11.10
CA ALA A 107 -29.16 4.75 11.57
C ALA A 107 -28.06 5.73 12.01
N VAL A 108 -27.98 6.91 11.37
CA VAL A 108 -27.04 7.97 11.73
C VAL A 108 -27.48 8.74 12.98
N LEU A 109 -28.79 8.96 13.17
CA LEU A 109 -29.31 9.75 14.28
C LEU A 109 -29.43 8.98 15.59
N VAL A 110 -29.56 7.65 15.54
CA VAL A 110 -29.63 6.82 16.75
C VAL A 110 -28.29 6.84 17.49
N PRO A 111 -28.23 7.40 18.72
CA PRO A 111 -27.01 7.38 19.52
C PRO A 111 -26.72 5.95 19.94
N SER A 112 -25.46 5.55 19.88
CA SER A 112 -25.05 4.19 20.23
C SER A 112 -23.80 4.20 21.10
N PRO A 113 -23.69 3.25 22.05
CA PRO A 113 -22.58 3.20 22.99
C PRO A 113 -21.28 2.63 22.42
N ARG A 114 -21.29 2.09 21.20
CA ARG A 114 -20.09 1.55 20.52
C ARG A 114 -19.84 2.29 19.21
N SER A 115 -18.58 2.41 18.79
CA SER A 115 -18.26 2.99 17.49
C SER A 115 -18.84 2.11 16.36
N HIS A 116 -19.68 2.70 15.51
CA HIS A 116 -20.34 2.03 14.39
C HIS A 116 -19.91 2.57 13.03
N ILE A 117 -18.78 3.28 12.98
CA ILE A 117 -18.26 3.97 11.79
C ILE A 117 -18.27 3.05 10.56
N ARG A 118 -17.76 1.83 10.72
CA ARG A 118 -17.74 0.81 9.67
C ARG A 118 -19.11 0.46 9.13
N ARG A 119 -20.05 0.23 10.03
CA ARG A 119 -21.41 -0.19 9.68
C ARG A 119 -22.13 0.95 8.97
N LEU A 120 -21.94 2.18 9.42
CA LEU A 120 -22.51 3.37 8.80
C LEU A 120 -21.93 3.64 7.40
N ASN A 121 -20.62 3.48 7.20
CA ASN A 121 -20.01 3.66 5.89
C ASN A 121 -20.45 2.56 4.90
N ILE A 122 -20.56 1.30 5.36
CA ILE A 122 -21.09 0.20 4.54
C ILE A 122 -22.56 0.42 4.20
N LEU A 123 -23.35 0.85 5.19
CA LEU A 123 -24.77 1.15 4.99
C LEU A 123 -24.94 2.29 3.98
N ALA A 124 -24.16 3.38 4.11
CA ALA A 124 -24.14 4.50 3.18
C ALA A 124 -23.85 4.07 1.74
N SER A 125 -22.81 3.25 1.54
CA SER A 125 -22.47 2.71 0.21
C SER A 125 -23.57 1.79 -0.32
N GLY A 126 -24.13 0.94 0.53
CA GLY A 126 -25.21 0.03 0.16
C GLY A 126 -26.48 0.76 -0.27
N THR A 127 -26.89 1.79 0.49
CA THR A 127 -28.06 2.61 0.15
C THR A 127 -27.84 3.38 -1.14
N ALA A 128 -26.64 3.93 -1.37
CA ALA A 128 -26.33 4.66 -2.60
C ALA A 128 -26.34 3.76 -3.85
N VAL A 129 -25.76 2.56 -3.76
CA VAL A 129 -25.75 1.60 -4.88
C VAL A 129 -27.17 1.10 -5.18
N ALA A 130 -27.94 0.76 -4.15
CA ALA A 130 -29.33 0.32 -4.32
C ALA A 130 -30.22 1.44 -4.88
N GLY A 131 -30.03 2.68 -4.40
CA GLY A 131 -30.72 3.87 -4.91
C GLY A 131 -30.37 4.16 -6.37
N LEU A 132 -29.09 4.05 -6.74
CA LEU A 132 -28.63 4.20 -8.13
C LEU A 132 -29.28 3.17 -9.06
N ILE A 133 -29.34 1.89 -8.64
CA ILE A 133 -29.99 0.83 -9.42
C ILE A 133 -31.48 1.12 -9.58
N ALA A 134 -32.17 1.53 -8.49
CA ALA A 134 -33.58 1.87 -8.54
C ALA A 134 -33.85 3.08 -9.45
N ALA A 135 -33.04 4.14 -9.37
CA ALA A 135 -33.18 5.32 -10.22
C ALA A 135 -32.90 5.00 -11.70
N ALA A 136 -31.82 4.26 -11.99
CA ALA A 136 -31.47 3.84 -13.34
C ALA A 136 -32.55 2.93 -13.95
N ALA A 137 -33.13 2.02 -13.15
CA ALA A 137 -34.27 1.21 -13.58
C ALA A 137 -35.48 2.09 -13.90
N GLY A 138 -35.83 3.04 -13.02
CA GLY A 138 -36.95 3.95 -13.25
C GLY A 138 -36.80 4.79 -14.53
N VAL A 139 -35.60 5.36 -14.76
CA VAL A 139 -35.27 6.09 -16.00
C VAL A 139 -35.28 5.16 -17.21
N GLY A 140 -34.71 3.96 -17.09
CA GLY A 140 -34.69 2.97 -18.16
C GLY A 140 -36.09 2.56 -18.62
N PHE A 141 -37.00 2.30 -17.68
CA PHE A 141 -38.40 2.00 -17.98
C PHE A 141 -39.15 3.21 -18.56
N ALA A 142 -38.81 4.43 -18.15
CA ALA A 142 -39.40 5.65 -18.67
C ALA A 142 -38.98 5.96 -20.11
N ILE A 143 -37.73 5.68 -20.48
CA ILE A 143 -37.19 5.98 -21.83
C ILE A 143 -37.46 4.83 -22.81
N TYR A 144 -37.18 3.59 -22.41
CA TYR A 144 -37.12 2.46 -23.33
C TYR A 144 -38.42 1.66 -23.44
N LEU A 145 -39.46 2.00 -22.67
CA LEU A 145 -40.83 1.47 -22.77
C LEU A 145 -40.87 -0.01 -23.22
N PRO A 146 -40.76 -1.02 -22.32
CA PRO A 146 -40.90 -2.40 -22.74
C PRO A 146 -42.28 -2.57 -23.39
N GLN A 147 -42.27 -2.76 -24.72
CA GLN A 147 -43.45 -2.73 -25.60
C GLN A 147 -44.65 -3.41 -24.93
N SER A 148 -45.69 -2.65 -24.62
CA SER A 148 -46.98 -3.24 -24.28
C SER A 148 -47.71 -3.56 -25.58
N THR A 149 -48.36 -4.72 -25.65
CA THR A 149 -49.23 -5.06 -26.77
C THR A 149 -50.47 -4.17 -26.75
N TYR A 150 -50.71 -3.42 -27.81
CA TYR A 150 -51.90 -2.58 -27.99
C TYR A 150 -52.72 -3.05 -29.21
N PRO A 151 -54.02 -2.72 -29.29
CA PRO A 151 -54.89 -3.15 -30.39
C PRO A 151 -54.40 -2.69 -31.78
N SER A 152 -54.71 -3.46 -32.83
CA SER A 152 -54.36 -3.10 -34.21
C SER A 152 -54.94 -1.74 -34.60
N GLY A 153 -54.08 -0.78 -35.00
CA GLY A 153 -54.49 0.58 -35.38
C GLY A 153 -53.65 1.71 -34.78
N PHE A 154 -52.81 1.44 -33.78
CA PHE A 154 -51.90 2.43 -33.18
C PHE A 154 -50.43 2.23 -33.61
N SER A 155 -49.60 3.26 -33.55
CA SER A 155 -48.18 3.19 -33.95
C SER A 155 -47.19 3.27 -32.79
N HIS A 156 -47.65 3.70 -31.61
CA HIS A 156 -46.85 3.84 -30.39
C HIS A 156 -47.76 3.80 -29.16
N ASN A 157 -47.19 3.53 -27.98
CA ASN A 157 -47.88 3.64 -26.70
C ASN A 157 -47.98 5.10 -26.26
N GLU A 158 -49.10 5.44 -25.62
CA GLU A 158 -49.26 6.71 -24.91
C GLU A 158 -49.08 6.47 -23.41
N THR A 159 -48.22 7.26 -22.79
CA THR A 159 -47.98 7.23 -21.34
C THR A 159 -48.81 8.32 -20.65
N LEU A 160 -48.91 8.25 -19.32
CA LEU A 160 -49.53 9.32 -18.53
C LEU A 160 -48.90 10.69 -18.84
N HIS A 161 -47.57 10.74 -18.98
CA HIS A 161 -46.84 11.95 -19.34
C HIS A 161 -47.12 12.40 -20.79
N SER A 162 -46.91 11.51 -21.77
CA SER A 162 -47.07 11.89 -23.19
C SER A 162 -48.51 12.29 -23.50
N TRP A 163 -49.50 11.57 -22.96
CA TRP A 163 -50.91 11.86 -23.16
C TRP A 163 -51.29 13.22 -22.57
N THR A 164 -51.02 13.44 -21.28
CA THR A 164 -51.37 14.72 -20.62
C THR A 164 -50.64 15.92 -21.24
N CYS A 165 -49.37 15.75 -21.65
CA CYS A 165 -48.61 16.79 -22.33
C CYS A 165 -49.04 17.04 -23.78
N LYS A 166 -49.60 16.05 -24.48
CA LYS A 166 -50.14 16.23 -25.84
C LYS A 166 -51.31 17.21 -25.88
N TRP A 167 -52.17 17.19 -24.86
CA TRP A 167 -53.27 18.14 -24.70
C TRP A 167 -52.80 19.58 -24.46
N LYS A 168 -51.60 19.77 -23.91
CA LYS A 168 -50.97 21.09 -23.82
C LYS A 168 -50.59 21.65 -25.20
N ALA A 169 -50.16 20.80 -26.14
CA ALA A 169 -49.81 21.21 -27.51
C ALA A 169 -51.06 21.54 -28.37
N MET A 170 -52.18 20.85 -28.13
CA MET A 170 -53.43 21.08 -28.87
C MET A 170 -54.11 22.42 -28.56
N ARG A 171 -53.75 23.11 -27.47
CA ARG A 171 -54.26 24.46 -27.16
C ARG A 171 -53.89 25.54 -28.19
N ASN A 172 -52.86 25.31 -29.00
CA ASN A 172 -52.42 26.24 -30.03
C ASN A 172 -53.07 25.98 -31.40
N VAL A 173 -53.94 24.97 -31.50
CA VAL A 173 -54.67 24.66 -32.73
C VAL A 173 -56.05 25.32 -32.66
N THR A 174 -56.24 26.41 -33.40
CA THR A 174 -57.57 26.98 -33.64
C THR A 174 -58.29 26.11 -34.67
N SER A 175 -59.39 25.47 -34.26
CA SER A 175 -60.32 24.84 -35.22
C SER A 175 -60.97 25.90 -36.12
N SER A 176 -61.44 25.49 -37.29
CA SER A 176 -62.16 26.33 -38.27
C SER A 176 -63.47 26.93 -37.74
N GLU A 177 -63.92 26.48 -36.57
CA GLU A 177 -64.96 27.10 -35.77
C GLU A 177 -64.29 27.68 -34.53
N ASN A 178 -64.60 28.93 -34.16
CA ASN A 178 -64.05 29.72 -33.05
C ASN A 178 -64.29 29.11 -31.64
N ALA A 179 -64.25 27.79 -31.48
CA ALA A 179 -64.25 27.10 -30.21
C ALA A 179 -62.79 26.82 -29.80
N SER A 180 -62.36 27.40 -28.69
CA SER A 180 -61.10 27.01 -28.07
C SER A 180 -61.26 25.60 -27.49
N LEU A 181 -60.52 24.63 -28.02
CA LEU A 181 -60.42 23.31 -27.39
C LEU A 181 -59.65 23.47 -26.07
N HIS A 182 -60.40 23.52 -24.96
CA HIS A 182 -59.82 23.51 -23.64
C HIS A 182 -59.38 22.09 -23.29
N ALA A 183 -58.13 21.94 -22.86
CA ALA A 183 -57.66 20.68 -22.30
C ALA A 183 -58.53 20.27 -21.10
N PRO A 184 -58.77 18.97 -20.89
CA PRO A 184 -59.45 18.49 -19.71
C PRO A 184 -58.84 19.07 -18.43
N THR A 185 -59.69 19.37 -17.45
CA THR A 185 -59.27 19.93 -16.17
C THR A 185 -58.16 19.07 -15.56
N HIS A 186 -57.11 19.72 -15.04
CA HIS A 186 -55.91 19.11 -14.43
C HIS A 186 -54.84 18.53 -15.37
N PHE A 187 -55.10 18.31 -16.67
CA PHE A 187 -54.10 17.70 -17.58
C PHE A 187 -52.83 18.54 -17.74
N GLU A 188 -52.95 19.88 -17.71
CA GLU A 188 -51.79 20.77 -17.74
C GLU A 188 -50.92 20.62 -16.48
N ARG A 189 -51.57 20.45 -15.32
CA ARG A 189 -50.87 20.21 -14.06
C ARG A 189 -50.18 18.86 -14.10
N ASP A 190 -50.89 17.81 -14.50
CA ASP A 190 -50.34 16.45 -14.55
C ASP A 190 -49.15 16.32 -15.49
N CYS A 191 -49.19 16.99 -16.63
CA CYS A 191 -48.03 17.08 -17.54
C CYS A 191 -46.81 17.71 -16.85
N ARG A 192 -47.00 18.82 -16.12
CA ARG A 192 -45.92 19.51 -15.42
C ARG A 192 -45.37 18.70 -14.25
N GLU A 193 -46.24 18.04 -13.49
CA GLU A 193 -45.87 17.19 -12.36
C GLU A 193 -45.07 15.97 -12.83
N THR A 194 -45.56 15.22 -13.81
CA THR A 194 -44.83 14.06 -14.38
C THR A 194 -43.50 14.47 -15.04
N GLN A 195 -43.44 15.65 -15.68
CA GLN A 195 -42.18 16.19 -16.20
C GLN A 195 -41.18 16.47 -15.08
N ALA A 196 -41.63 17.07 -13.98
CA ALA A 196 -40.80 17.35 -12.81
C ALA A 196 -40.33 16.06 -12.13
N GLY A 197 -41.21 15.06 -12.00
CA GLY A 197 -40.87 13.74 -11.46
C GLY A 197 -39.74 13.05 -12.22
N PHE A 198 -39.81 13.04 -13.56
CA PHE A 198 -38.76 12.48 -14.41
C PHE A 198 -37.41 13.23 -14.26
N VAL A 199 -37.43 14.57 -14.29
CA VAL A 199 -36.20 15.38 -14.13
C VAL A 199 -35.56 15.18 -12.76
N LEU A 200 -36.37 15.14 -11.69
CA LEU A 200 -35.89 14.88 -10.34
C LEU A 200 -35.27 13.49 -10.22
N LEU A 201 -35.87 12.47 -10.86
CA LEU A 201 -35.30 11.12 -10.89
C LEU A 201 -33.94 11.06 -11.61
N ALA A 202 -33.79 11.79 -12.72
CA ALA A 202 -32.51 11.90 -13.42
C ALA A 202 -31.45 12.61 -12.58
N LEU A 203 -31.81 13.66 -11.85
CA LEU A 203 -30.90 14.35 -10.93
C LEU A 203 -30.48 13.47 -9.74
N LEU A 204 -31.39 12.63 -9.24
CA LEU A 204 -31.08 11.67 -8.18
C LEU A 204 -29.96 10.70 -8.58
N ILE A 205 -29.85 10.29 -9.84
CA ILE A 205 -28.73 9.46 -10.31
C ILE A 205 -27.38 10.12 -9.99
N GLY A 206 -27.26 11.43 -10.24
CA GLY A 206 -26.04 12.18 -9.93
C GLY A 206 -25.75 12.24 -8.43
N LEU A 207 -26.78 12.48 -7.62
CA LEU A 207 -26.66 12.51 -6.16
C LEU A 207 -26.26 11.14 -5.57
N GLU A 208 -26.83 10.05 -6.08
CA GLU A 208 -26.50 8.69 -5.65
C GLU A 208 -25.07 8.29 -6.04
N VAL A 209 -24.57 8.73 -7.21
CA VAL A 209 -23.16 8.53 -7.61
C VAL A 209 -22.21 9.25 -6.65
N VAL A 210 -22.50 10.50 -6.32
CA VAL A 210 -21.69 11.27 -5.35
C VAL A 210 -21.72 10.60 -3.98
N GLY A 211 -22.89 10.14 -3.53
CA GLY A 211 -23.04 9.44 -2.25
C GLY A 211 -22.33 8.10 -2.20
N GLY A 212 -22.34 7.36 -3.31
CA GLY A 212 -21.58 6.13 -3.46
C GLY A 212 -20.08 6.39 -3.35
N ALA A 213 -19.57 7.43 -4.03
CA ALA A 213 -18.16 7.80 -3.99
C ALA A 213 -17.70 8.20 -2.57
N VAL A 214 -18.48 9.01 -1.86
CA VAL A 214 -18.19 9.42 -0.48
C VAL A 214 -18.21 8.21 0.47
N GLY A 215 -19.20 7.32 0.34
CA GLY A 215 -19.27 6.09 1.13
C GLY A 215 -18.09 5.14 0.87
N VAL A 216 -17.73 4.91 -0.41
CA VAL A 216 -16.59 4.08 -0.79
C VAL A 216 -15.29 4.66 -0.27
N PHE A 217 -15.12 5.98 -0.35
CA PHE A 217 -13.96 6.66 0.21
C PHE A 217 -13.87 6.50 1.75
N GLY A 218 -15.01 6.56 2.44
CA GLY A 218 -15.09 6.25 3.88
C GLY A 218 -14.66 4.82 4.22
N VAL A 219 -15.13 3.82 3.45
CA VAL A 219 -14.72 2.41 3.61
C VAL A 219 -13.24 2.21 3.28
N TRP A 220 -12.71 2.90 2.26
CA TRP A 220 -11.30 2.84 1.88
C TRP A 220 -10.39 3.42 2.96
N LEU A 221 -10.72 4.60 3.51
CA LEU A 221 -9.98 5.22 4.60
C LEU A 221 -9.91 4.30 5.81
N GLU A 222 -11.04 3.68 6.18
CA GLU A 222 -11.08 2.75 7.30
C GLU A 222 -10.26 1.49 7.04
N ARG A 223 -10.33 0.92 5.83
CA ARG A 223 -9.49 -0.25 5.45
C ARG A 223 -8.00 0.11 5.46
N SER A 224 -7.64 1.31 5.05
CA SER A 224 -6.27 1.82 5.09
C SER A 224 -5.77 1.91 6.53
N VAL A 225 -6.54 2.55 7.42
CA VAL A 225 -6.19 2.69 8.85
C VAL A 225 -6.23 1.33 9.57
N SER A 226 -7.17 0.45 9.25
CA SER A 226 -7.22 -0.92 9.79
C SER A 226 -6.03 -1.75 9.33
N ARG A 227 -5.54 -1.57 8.09
CA ARG A 227 -4.32 -2.21 7.61
C ARG A 227 -3.08 -1.66 8.32
N GLN A 228 -3.02 -0.35 8.56
CA GLN A 228 -1.97 0.27 9.36
C GLN A 228 -2.00 -0.21 10.81
N ARG A 229 -3.19 -0.36 11.42
CA ARG A 229 -3.35 -0.98 12.76
C ARG A 229 -2.93 -2.44 12.77
N SER A 230 -3.34 -3.25 11.80
CA SER A 230 -2.91 -4.65 11.70
C SER A 230 -1.42 -4.77 11.46
N TYR A 231 -0.83 -3.90 10.63
CA TYR A 231 0.61 -3.82 10.42
C TYR A 231 1.33 -3.38 11.69
N GLY A 232 0.85 -2.35 12.39
CA GLY A 232 1.38 -1.89 13.68
C GLY A 232 1.26 -2.94 14.78
N VAL A 233 0.13 -3.64 14.88
CA VAL A 233 -0.09 -4.77 15.82
C VAL A 233 0.72 -5.98 15.40
N GLN A 234 0.92 -6.24 14.11
CA GLN A 234 1.76 -7.33 13.63
C GLN A 234 3.24 -7.00 13.82
N VAL A 235 3.65 -5.73 13.72
CA VAL A 235 4.98 -5.22 14.06
C VAL A 235 5.18 -5.23 15.57
N GLU A 236 4.18 -4.89 16.37
CA GLU A 236 4.17 -4.97 17.84
C GLU A 236 4.19 -6.42 18.32
N LYS A 237 3.40 -7.29 17.71
CA LYS A 237 3.35 -8.72 17.97
C LYS A 237 4.63 -9.38 17.47
N TRP A 238 5.19 -8.94 16.34
CA TRP A 238 6.52 -9.34 15.90
C TRP A 238 7.55 -8.85 16.91
N LYS A 239 7.59 -7.57 17.28
CA LYS A 239 8.44 -7.05 18.37
C LYS A 239 8.28 -7.82 19.68
N ARG A 240 7.07 -8.23 20.09
CA ARG A 240 6.81 -9.03 21.31
C ARG A 240 7.20 -10.51 21.18
N THR A 241 6.94 -11.12 20.03
CA THR A 241 7.25 -12.53 19.75
C THR A 241 8.75 -12.70 19.47
N THR A 242 9.36 -11.71 18.82
CA THR A 242 10.78 -11.55 18.57
C THR A 242 11.53 -11.16 19.85
N SER A 243 10.96 -10.32 20.72
CA SER A 243 11.52 -10.00 22.05
C SER A 243 11.65 -11.22 22.97
N TYR A 244 10.92 -12.30 22.71
CA TYR A 244 11.04 -13.56 23.44
C TYR A 244 12.04 -14.54 22.79
N SER A 245 12.70 -14.18 21.68
CA SER A 245 13.71 -15.00 20.99
C SER A 245 14.77 -14.22 20.19
N MET A 246 15.23 -13.05 20.63
CA MET A 246 16.28 -12.32 19.89
C MET A 246 17.66 -12.95 20.15
N GLY A 247 18.09 -13.82 19.24
CA GLY A 247 19.50 -14.20 19.13
C GLY A 247 20.36 -13.00 18.70
N LYS A 248 21.64 -13.01 19.09
CA LYS A 248 22.64 -12.02 18.64
C LYS A 248 22.71 -12.06 17.10
N LYS A 249 22.78 -10.91 16.43
CA LYS A 249 22.64 -10.82 14.96
C LYS A 249 23.59 -9.78 14.35
N ILE A 250 24.15 -10.08 13.17
CA ILE A 250 24.91 -9.13 12.35
C ILE A 250 24.36 -9.13 10.91
N GLU A 251 23.98 -7.96 10.40
CA GLU A 251 23.70 -7.75 8.97
C GLU A 251 24.87 -7.04 8.32
N CYS A 252 25.44 -7.63 7.26
CA CYS A 252 26.65 -7.17 6.59
C CYS A 252 26.31 -6.63 5.20
N TYR A 253 26.38 -5.31 5.02
CA TYR A 253 26.13 -4.65 3.75
C TYR A 253 27.45 -4.40 3.03
N LEU A 254 27.64 -5.09 1.90
CA LEU A 254 28.93 -5.15 1.19
C LEU A 254 28.82 -4.75 -0.29
N ASP A 255 29.90 -4.18 -0.81
CA ASP A 255 30.13 -4.00 -2.25
C ASP A 255 31.46 -4.63 -2.67
N CYS A 256 31.45 -5.41 -3.75
CA CYS A 256 32.65 -6.08 -4.28
C CYS A 256 33.75 -5.09 -4.70
N VAL A 257 33.39 -3.84 -5.05
CA VAL A 257 34.34 -2.76 -5.36
C VAL A 257 35.03 -2.19 -4.12
N SER A 258 34.62 -2.52 -2.90
CA SER A 258 35.28 -2.00 -1.70
C SER A 258 36.35 -2.99 -1.20
N PRO A 259 37.64 -2.60 -1.15
CA PRO A 259 38.68 -3.47 -0.59
C PRO A 259 38.44 -3.71 0.91
N TYR A 260 37.93 -2.71 1.65
CA TYR A 260 37.55 -2.88 3.05
C TYR A 260 36.36 -3.83 3.22
N SER A 261 35.46 -3.94 2.23
CA SER A 261 34.41 -4.97 2.25
C SER A 261 34.99 -6.37 2.05
N PHE A 262 36.06 -6.51 1.25
CA PHE A 262 36.76 -7.78 1.11
C PHE A 262 37.43 -8.19 2.43
N TYR A 263 38.12 -7.26 3.08
CA TYR A 263 38.74 -7.49 4.39
C TYR A 263 37.72 -7.92 5.44
N ALA A 264 36.62 -7.19 5.54
CA ALA A 264 35.54 -7.51 6.45
C ALA A 264 34.91 -8.87 6.16
N PHE A 265 34.67 -9.18 4.89
CA PHE A 265 34.15 -10.47 4.47
C PHE A 265 35.11 -11.60 4.89
N THR A 266 36.40 -11.48 4.61
CA THR A 266 37.41 -12.48 5.00
C THR A 266 37.44 -12.69 6.51
N TYR A 267 37.48 -11.61 7.29
CA TYR A 267 37.54 -11.71 8.75
C TYR A 267 36.30 -12.38 9.34
N LEU A 268 35.10 -11.98 8.90
CA LEU A 268 33.85 -12.59 9.39
C LEU A 268 33.76 -14.07 8.99
N GLN A 269 34.23 -14.42 7.80
CA GLN A 269 34.24 -15.81 7.34
C GLN A 269 35.24 -16.67 8.14
N GLN A 270 36.40 -16.14 8.52
CA GLN A 270 37.35 -16.84 9.39
C GLN A 270 36.81 -17.06 10.80
N ASN A 271 35.91 -16.18 11.26
CA ASN A 271 35.33 -16.25 12.61
C ASN A 271 33.89 -16.81 12.61
N ALA A 272 33.38 -17.30 11.48
CA ALA A 272 31.98 -17.70 11.33
C ALA A 272 31.59 -18.81 12.33
N ASP A 273 32.43 -19.85 12.47
CA ASP A 273 32.19 -20.96 13.40
C ASP A 273 32.19 -20.50 14.86
N ALA A 274 33.13 -19.62 15.23
CA ALA A 274 33.19 -19.05 16.57
C ALA A 274 31.94 -18.21 16.86
N LEU A 275 31.52 -17.37 15.93
CA LEU A 275 30.34 -16.52 16.05
C LEU A 275 29.06 -17.36 16.16
N ALA A 276 28.94 -18.42 15.37
CA ALA A 276 27.85 -19.38 15.48
C ALA A 276 27.83 -20.09 16.84
N SER A 277 28.99 -20.52 17.35
CA SER A 277 29.11 -21.16 18.67
C SER A 277 28.70 -20.24 19.83
N LEU A 278 28.88 -18.93 19.65
CA LEU A 278 28.49 -17.88 20.60
C LEU A 278 27.05 -17.37 20.40
N GLY A 279 26.27 -18.05 19.56
CA GLY A 279 24.86 -17.72 19.30
C GLY A 279 24.66 -16.45 18.47
N VAL A 280 25.68 -16.04 17.70
CA VAL A 280 25.59 -14.92 16.77
C VAL A 280 25.17 -15.45 15.40
N GLU A 281 23.98 -15.06 14.98
CA GLU A 281 23.46 -15.36 13.67
C GLU A 281 24.09 -14.42 12.63
N ILE A 282 25.13 -14.93 11.96
CA ILE A 282 25.77 -14.35 10.78
C ILE A 282 25.50 -15.22 9.54
N GLU A 283 25.24 -16.52 9.77
CA GLU A 283 25.11 -17.57 8.77
C GLU A 283 24.35 -18.75 9.41
N TYR A 284 23.38 -19.36 8.72
CA TYR A 284 23.04 -20.76 9.00
C TYR A 284 22.49 -21.45 7.76
N GLU A 285 23.32 -22.31 7.16
CA GLU A 285 22.81 -23.49 6.48
C GLU A 285 22.85 -24.65 7.50
N PRO A 286 21.73 -25.36 7.75
CA PRO A 286 21.75 -26.49 8.67
C PRO A 286 22.64 -27.61 8.14
N PRO A 287 23.41 -28.32 9.00
CA PRO A 287 24.04 -29.57 8.59
C PRO A 287 22.96 -30.56 8.10
N LEU A 288 23.24 -31.18 6.95
CA LEU A 288 22.35 -31.95 6.07
C LEU A 288 21.72 -33.23 6.69
N SER A 289 21.63 -33.33 8.02
CA SER A 289 21.31 -34.59 8.73
C SER A 289 19.91 -34.63 9.34
N ARG A 290 19.13 -33.53 9.37
CA ARG A 290 17.76 -33.58 9.91
C ARG A 290 16.77 -32.80 9.06
N LYS A 291 15.92 -33.54 8.34
CA LYS A 291 14.66 -33.09 7.73
C LYS A 291 13.75 -32.49 8.81
N LYS A 292 13.91 -31.21 9.12
CA LYS A 292 12.84 -30.37 9.66
C LYS A 292 12.78 -29.09 8.83
N LYS A 293 11.79 -29.04 7.93
CA LYS A 293 11.26 -27.78 7.39
C LYS A 293 10.76 -26.97 8.58
N HIS A 294 11.52 -25.99 9.06
CA HIS A 294 11.04 -24.73 9.64
C HIS A 294 12.25 -23.82 9.89
N ASN A 295 12.20 -22.63 9.28
CA ASN A 295 13.10 -21.47 9.41
C ASN A 295 14.51 -21.62 8.84
N LEU A 296 14.62 -21.39 7.52
CA LEU A 296 15.88 -21.07 6.84
C LEU A 296 16.39 -19.71 7.36
N THR A 297 17.47 -19.68 8.13
CA THR A 297 18.14 -18.43 8.53
C THR A 297 19.09 -18.04 7.40
N TRP A 298 18.58 -17.17 6.52
CA TRP A 298 19.27 -16.72 5.30
C TRP A 298 20.65 -16.10 5.58
N PRO A 299 21.61 -16.19 4.64
CA PRO A 299 22.91 -15.52 4.76
C PRO A 299 22.72 -14.02 4.94
N ARG A 300 23.40 -13.44 5.93
CA ARG A 300 23.25 -12.02 6.31
C ARG A 300 24.23 -11.09 5.60
N TYR A 301 24.80 -11.55 4.50
CA TYR A 301 25.50 -10.70 3.53
C TYR A 301 24.50 -10.09 2.55
N ILE A 302 24.52 -8.77 2.41
CA ILE A 302 23.54 -8.00 1.65
C ILE A 302 24.28 -7.18 0.61
N PRO A 303 24.11 -7.47 -0.70
CA PRO A 303 24.66 -6.66 -1.76
C PRO A 303 24.06 -5.26 -1.74
N VAL A 304 24.91 -4.23 -1.72
CA VAL A 304 24.54 -2.81 -1.81
C VAL A 304 25.42 -2.09 -2.80
N PHE A 305 24.92 -1.05 -3.45
CA PHE A 305 25.72 -0.31 -4.42
C PHE A 305 26.42 0.88 -3.75
N LEU A 306 27.75 0.80 -3.58
CA LEU A 306 28.56 1.83 -2.92
C LEU A 306 28.46 3.19 -3.62
N GLY A 307 28.42 3.21 -4.95
CA GLY A 307 28.19 4.45 -5.70
C GLY A 307 26.85 5.11 -5.33
N GLY A 308 25.81 4.31 -5.12
CA GLY A 308 24.50 4.77 -4.66
C GLY A 308 24.51 5.25 -3.20
N ILE A 309 25.29 4.59 -2.33
CA ILE A 309 25.48 5.03 -0.93
C ILE A 309 26.19 6.39 -0.88
N ASN A 310 27.28 6.57 -1.65
CA ASN A 310 28.00 7.83 -1.68
C ASN A 310 27.10 8.98 -2.15
N VAL A 311 26.35 8.78 -3.24
CA VAL A 311 25.41 9.80 -3.75
C VAL A 311 24.30 10.07 -2.73
N GLY A 312 23.68 9.02 -2.18
CA GLY A 312 22.55 9.16 -1.26
C GLY A 312 22.90 9.82 0.08
N SER A 313 24.12 9.60 0.57
CA SER A 313 24.63 10.21 1.82
C SER A 313 25.31 11.56 1.63
N GLY A 314 25.55 12.00 0.39
CA GLY A 314 26.36 13.17 0.08
C GLY A 314 27.87 12.97 0.30
N ASN A 315 28.31 11.73 0.55
CA ASN A 315 29.72 11.40 0.73
C ASN A 315 30.48 11.39 -0.60
N LYS A 316 31.80 11.63 -0.54
CA LYS A 316 32.70 11.55 -1.70
C LYS A 316 33.74 10.47 -1.48
N PRO A 317 34.15 9.75 -2.55
CA PRO A 317 35.16 8.71 -2.39
C PRO A 317 36.48 9.25 -1.80
N PRO A 318 37.16 8.49 -0.93
CA PRO A 318 38.29 9.01 -0.16
C PRO A 318 39.47 9.46 -1.03
N TRP A 319 39.71 8.82 -2.18
CA TRP A 319 40.80 9.17 -3.09
C TRP A 319 40.60 10.51 -3.81
N THR A 320 39.40 11.09 -3.82
CA THR A 320 39.20 12.43 -4.42
C THR A 320 39.86 13.54 -3.59
N LEU A 321 40.25 13.26 -2.34
CA LEU A 321 41.01 14.16 -1.49
C LEU A 321 42.49 13.72 -1.46
N PRO A 322 43.44 14.52 -1.98
CA PRO A 322 44.85 14.13 -2.10
C PRO A 322 45.48 13.62 -0.79
N ALA A 323 45.16 14.23 0.35
CA ALA A 323 45.67 13.79 1.65
C ALA A 323 45.22 12.36 2.02
N LYS A 324 43.94 12.02 1.77
CA LYS A 324 43.41 10.67 2.00
C LYS A 324 43.96 9.67 1.00
N ALA A 325 44.15 10.07 -0.26
CA ALA A 325 44.78 9.24 -1.28
C ALA A 325 46.21 8.85 -0.89
N ALA A 326 47.02 9.82 -0.45
CA ALA A 326 48.38 9.58 0.03
C ALA A 326 48.40 8.62 1.23
N TYR A 327 47.51 8.84 2.22
CA TYR A 327 47.40 7.95 3.39
C TYR A 327 46.99 6.51 3.04
N SER A 328 46.10 6.34 2.04
CA SER A 328 45.55 5.04 1.66
C SER A 328 46.63 4.05 1.18
N THR A 329 47.79 4.53 0.73
CA THR A 329 48.92 3.67 0.36
C THR A 329 49.50 2.93 1.56
N TYR A 330 49.59 3.60 2.71
CA TYR A 330 50.05 3.01 3.96
C TYR A 330 48.98 2.11 4.59
N ASP A 331 47.75 2.60 4.67
CA ASP A 331 46.66 1.88 5.31
C ASP A 331 46.27 0.63 4.53
N GLY A 332 46.22 0.71 3.19
CA GLY A 332 45.95 -0.43 2.32
C GLY A 332 46.93 -1.58 2.56
N LYS A 333 48.24 -1.31 2.58
CA LYS A 333 49.27 -2.34 2.83
C LYS A 333 49.19 -2.91 4.25
N ARG A 334 48.86 -2.10 5.26
CA ARG A 334 48.66 -2.57 6.65
C ARG A 334 47.42 -3.46 6.77
N ALA A 335 46.30 -3.04 6.19
CA ALA A 335 45.05 -3.79 6.19
C ALA A 335 45.20 -5.12 5.45
N GLN A 336 45.82 -5.10 4.27
CA GLN A 336 46.17 -6.32 3.52
C GLN A 336 46.93 -7.31 4.39
N LYS A 337 48.04 -6.87 4.99
CA LYS A 337 48.84 -7.69 5.89
C LYS A 337 48.02 -8.23 7.08
N TYR A 338 47.18 -7.39 7.69
CA TYR A 338 46.37 -7.78 8.84
C TYR A 338 45.31 -8.83 8.49
N PHE A 339 44.64 -8.69 7.34
CA PHE A 339 43.58 -9.60 6.90
C PHE A 339 44.06 -10.77 6.03
N GLY A 340 45.37 -10.91 5.83
CA GLY A 340 45.98 -12.00 5.06
C GLY A 340 45.77 -11.90 3.55
N HIS A 341 45.69 -10.69 3.02
CA HIS A 341 45.61 -10.42 1.58
C HIS A 341 46.93 -9.87 1.05
N ASP A 342 47.20 -10.13 -0.23
CA ASP A 342 48.36 -9.58 -0.95
C ASP A 342 47.97 -9.34 -2.41
N PHE A 343 47.52 -8.12 -2.70
CA PHE A 343 47.18 -7.70 -4.05
C PHE A 343 47.64 -6.27 -4.31
N GLU A 344 47.88 -5.94 -5.58
CA GLU A 344 48.03 -4.55 -6.00
C GLU A 344 46.67 -3.94 -6.32
N VAL A 345 46.50 -2.63 -6.10
CA VAL A 345 45.24 -1.97 -6.48
C VAL A 345 45.14 -2.00 -8.02
N PRO A 346 44.07 -2.57 -8.60
CA PRO A 346 43.98 -2.68 -10.05
C PRO A 346 43.97 -1.32 -10.74
N ALA A 347 44.60 -1.22 -11.92
CA ALA A 347 44.68 0.04 -12.66
C ALA A 347 43.31 0.60 -13.10
N PHE A 348 42.29 -0.26 -13.22
CA PHE A 348 40.92 0.11 -13.55
C PHE A 348 40.08 0.52 -12.32
N PHE A 349 40.65 0.46 -11.11
CA PHE A 349 39.92 0.81 -9.90
C PHE A 349 39.64 2.31 -9.83
N PRO A 350 38.42 2.75 -9.45
CA PRO A 350 37.23 1.93 -9.11
C PRO A 350 36.37 1.58 -10.33
N ILE A 351 35.71 0.41 -10.29
CA ILE A 351 34.73 0.00 -11.31
C ILE A 351 33.31 0.48 -10.96
N LEU A 352 32.43 0.53 -11.96
CA LEU A 352 30.98 0.65 -11.73
C LEU A 352 30.40 -0.73 -11.39
N SER A 353 30.28 -1.05 -10.10
CA SER A 353 29.88 -2.38 -9.60
C SER A 353 28.39 -2.75 -9.75
N LEU A 354 27.61 -2.04 -10.56
CA LEU A 354 26.17 -2.31 -10.71
C LEU A 354 25.89 -3.74 -11.20
N LEU A 355 26.61 -4.20 -12.24
CA LEU A 355 26.43 -5.54 -12.79
C LEU A 355 26.71 -6.64 -11.76
N PRO A 356 27.89 -6.71 -11.12
CA PRO A 356 28.17 -7.73 -10.11
C PRO A 356 27.25 -7.64 -8.89
N GLN A 357 26.89 -6.44 -8.42
CA GLN A 357 25.99 -6.30 -7.27
C GLN A 357 24.55 -6.74 -7.58
N ARG A 358 24.07 -6.54 -8.82
CA ARG A 358 22.78 -7.08 -9.28
C ARG A 358 22.82 -8.59 -9.41
N ALA A 359 23.90 -9.15 -9.95
CA ALA A 359 24.09 -10.60 -10.00
C ALA A 359 24.07 -11.21 -8.59
N LEU A 360 24.80 -10.62 -7.63
CA LEU A 360 24.79 -11.05 -6.23
C LEU A 360 23.42 -10.88 -5.57
N THR A 361 22.64 -9.85 -5.95
CA THR A 361 21.25 -9.68 -5.50
C THR A 361 20.36 -10.81 -6.00
N TYR A 362 20.49 -11.20 -7.26
CA TYR A 362 19.78 -12.35 -7.83
C TYR A 362 20.18 -13.67 -7.15
N ILE A 363 21.48 -13.89 -6.97
CA ILE A 363 22.02 -15.07 -6.26
C ILE A 363 21.48 -15.13 -4.84
N LYS A 364 21.45 -14.01 -4.10
CA LYS A 364 20.87 -13.95 -2.76
C LYS A 364 19.40 -14.38 -2.74
N ARG A 365 18.65 -14.04 -3.79
CA ARG A 365 17.23 -14.35 -3.91
C ARG A 365 16.94 -15.81 -4.31
N GLN A 366 17.67 -16.35 -5.28
CA GLN A 366 17.37 -17.66 -5.88
C GLN A 366 18.33 -18.78 -5.47
N HIS A 367 19.57 -18.44 -5.12
CA HIS A 367 20.65 -19.37 -4.81
C HIS A 367 21.35 -18.96 -3.51
N ALA A 368 20.59 -18.65 -2.46
CA ALA A 368 21.12 -18.06 -1.23
C ALA A 368 22.30 -18.84 -0.61
N HIS A 369 22.25 -20.18 -0.62
CA HIS A 369 23.33 -21.06 -0.16
C HIS A 369 24.66 -20.86 -0.92
N LYS A 370 24.62 -20.34 -2.15
CA LYS A 370 25.81 -20.02 -2.97
C LYS A 370 26.22 -18.54 -2.89
N LEU A 371 25.57 -17.70 -2.08
CA LEU A 371 25.86 -16.26 -2.02
C LEU A 371 27.27 -15.97 -1.49
N ILE A 372 27.67 -16.63 -0.42
CA ILE A 372 28.99 -16.46 0.20
C ILE A 372 30.11 -16.85 -0.77
N PRO A 373 30.11 -18.06 -1.39
CA PRO A 373 31.12 -18.38 -2.38
C PRO A 373 31.07 -17.42 -3.57
N ALA A 374 29.89 -16.92 -3.98
CA ALA A 374 29.78 -15.92 -5.05
C ALA A 374 30.45 -14.59 -4.69
N PHE A 375 30.21 -14.06 -3.48
CA PHE A 375 30.93 -12.88 -2.99
C PHE A 375 32.44 -13.10 -3.00
N ARG A 376 32.90 -14.24 -2.46
CA ARG A 376 34.32 -14.63 -2.44
C ARG A 376 34.90 -14.65 -3.84
N ALA A 377 34.25 -15.30 -4.80
CA ALA A 377 34.72 -15.39 -6.18
C ALA A 377 34.76 -14.02 -6.88
N CYS A 378 33.79 -13.14 -6.63
CA CYS A 378 33.81 -11.76 -7.13
C CYS A 378 35.00 -10.98 -6.56
N PHE A 379 35.23 -11.03 -5.24
CA PHE A 379 36.36 -10.36 -4.60
C PHE A 379 37.70 -10.90 -5.11
N GLU A 380 37.90 -12.22 -5.09
CA GLU A 380 39.15 -12.83 -5.54
C GLU A 380 39.43 -12.57 -7.01
N THR A 381 38.41 -12.61 -7.88
CA THR A 381 38.60 -12.37 -9.32
C THR A 381 38.96 -10.91 -9.59
N MET A 382 38.34 -9.96 -8.87
CA MET A 382 38.61 -8.54 -9.05
C MET A 382 39.95 -8.11 -8.47
N TRP A 383 40.20 -8.44 -7.19
CA TRP A 383 41.33 -7.92 -6.44
C TRP A 383 42.59 -8.76 -6.64
N ASN A 384 42.50 -10.08 -6.47
CA ASN A 384 43.67 -10.96 -6.61
C ASN A 384 43.90 -11.30 -8.09
N GLY A 385 42.82 -11.54 -8.84
CA GLY A 385 42.88 -11.89 -10.27
C GLY A 385 43.09 -10.69 -11.19
N GLN A 386 42.99 -9.45 -10.69
CA GLN A 386 43.17 -8.23 -11.48
C GLN A 386 42.24 -8.17 -12.71
N LEU A 387 41.00 -8.65 -12.59
CA LEU A 387 40.01 -8.63 -13.67
C LEU A 387 38.84 -7.69 -13.36
N ASP A 388 38.51 -6.80 -14.29
CA ASP A 388 37.37 -5.90 -14.17
C ASP A 388 36.04 -6.68 -14.29
N ILE A 389 35.44 -7.01 -13.15
CA ILE A 389 34.15 -7.73 -13.07
C ILE A 389 32.92 -6.85 -13.37
N SER A 390 33.09 -5.57 -13.72
CA SER A 390 32.01 -4.81 -14.37
C SER A 390 31.76 -5.28 -15.81
N LYS A 391 32.74 -5.99 -16.39
CA LYS A 391 32.62 -6.64 -17.69
C LYS A 391 31.93 -8.00 -17.56
N PRO A 392 30.87 -8.29 -18.33
CA PRO A 392 30.11 -9.54 -18.22
C PRO A 392 30.98 -10.81 -18.33
N GLU A 393 31.98 -10.82 -19.20
CA GLU A 393 32.89 -11.95 -19.43
C GLU A 393 33.74 -12.29 -18.19
N ASN A 394 34.22 -11.27 -17.47
CA ASN A 394 35.00 -11.46 -16.25
C ASN A 394 34.11 -11.86 -15.07
N LEU A 395 32.89 -11.31 -15.00
CA LEU A 395 31.90 -11.74 -14.02
C LEU A 395 31.46 -13.19 -14.27
N ALA A 396 31.29 -13.59 -15.53
CA ALA A 396 31.02 -14.97 -15.91
C ALA A 396 32.15 -15.91 -15.44
N LYS A 397 33.41 -15.51 -15.66
CA LYS A 397 34.58 -16.25 -15.18
C LYS A 397 34.63 -16.38 -13.65
N ALA A 398 34.21 -15.34 -12.92
CA ALA A 398 34.13 -15.39 -11.46
C ALA A 398 33.04 -16.39 -11.00
N LEU A 399 31.83 -16.26 -11.54
CA LEU A 399 30.67 -17.07 -11.14
C LEU A 399 30.75 -18.52 -11.64
N GLY A 400 31.42 -18.77 -12.77
CA GLY A 400 31.64 -20.11 -13.32
C GLY A 400 32.45 -21.05 -12.41
N ARG A 401 33.08 -20.53 -11.36
CA ARG A 401 33.71 -21.35 -10.30
C ARG A 401 32.69 -22.06 -9.40
N ILE A 402 31.43 -21.63 -9.44
CA ILE A 402 30.38 -22.01 -8.46
C ILE A 402 29.10 -22.48 -9.18
N PHE A 403 28.85 -21.93 -10.36
CA PHE A 403 27.65 -22.14 -11.16
C PHE A 403 28.02 -22.76 -12.51
N SER A 404 27.13 -23.59 -13.04
CA SER A 404 27.22 -24.08 -14.41
C SER A 404 27.09 -22.95 -15.43
N ASP A 405 27.56 -23.15 -16.66
CA ASP A 405 27.48 -22.13 -17.72
C ASP A 405 26.04 -21.65 -17.97
N ALA A 406 25.06 -22.56 -17.86
CA ALA A 406 23.64 -22.23 -17.97
C ALA A 406 23.16 -21.32 -16.81
N GLU A 407 23.50 -21.66 -15.57
CA GLU A 407 23.18 -20.84 -14.39
C GLU A 407 23.88 -19.47 -14.47
N VAL A 408 25.13 -19.41 -14.93
CA VAL A 408 25.85 -18.14 -15.13
C VAL A 408 25.13 -17.26 -16.15
N GLY A 409 24.72 -17.84 -17.28
CA GLY A 409 23.92 -17.14 -18.30
C GLY A 409 22.61 -16.58 -17.74
N GLU A 410 21.91 -17.36 -16.92
CA GLU A 410 20.70 -16.93 -16.22
C GLU A 410 20.96 -15.77 -15.24
N ILE A 411 21.99 -15.88 -14.40
CA ILE A 411 22.36 -14.86 -13.42
C ILE A 411 22.70 -13.53 -14.13
N LEU A 412 23.48 -13.58 -15.21
CA LEU A 412 23.84 -12.38 -15.98
C LEU A 412 22.63 -11.74 -16.66
N ALA A 413 21.73 -12.55 -17.23
CA ALA A 413 20.48 -12.05 -17.79
C ALA A 413 19.60 -11.41 -16.71
N ALA A 414 19.41 -12.08 -15.57
CA ALA A 414 18.62 -11.60 -14.45
C ALA A 414 19.19 -10.32 -13.83
N ALA A 415 20.51 -10.16 -13.81
CA ALA A 415 21.17 -8.92 -13.35
C ALA A 415 20.77 -7.69 -14.18
N THR A 416 20.26 -7.88 -15.40
CA THR A 416 19.75 -6.79 -16.26
C THR A 416 18.24 -6.57 -16.14
N SER A 417 17.52 -7.46 -15.46
CA SER A 417 16.07 -7.38 -15.29
C SER A 417 15.62 -6.14 -14.50
N PRO A 418 14.45 -5.54 -14.82
CA PRO A 418 13.89 -4.43 -14.04
C PRO A 418 13.70 -4.77 -12.56
N GLU A 419 13.35 -6.01 -12.25
CA GLU A 419 13.06 -6.48 -10.89
C GLU A 419 14.31 -6.42 -10.02
N ILE A 420 15.43 -6.98 -10.48
CA ILE A 420 16.69 -7.01 -9.73
C ILE A 420 17.33 -5.62 -9.67
N LYS A 421 17.20 -4.81 -10.73
CA LYS A 421 17.59 -3.39 -10.71
C LYS A 421 16.87 -2.64 -9.59
N LYS A 422 15.56 -2.80 -9.49
CA LYS A 422 14.72 -2.18 -8.46
C LYS A 422 15.07 -2.69 -7.06
N GLU A 423 15.31 -4.00 -6.90
CA GLU A 423 15.65 -4.63 -5.62
C GLU A 423 16.97 -4.10 -5.04
N LEU A 424 18.04 -4.06 -5.84
CA LEU A 424 19.31 -3.49 -5.41
C LEU A 424 19.18 -1.99 -5.07
N THR A 425 18.42 -1.25 -5.88
CA THR A 425 18.19 0.19 -5.68
C THR A 425 17.45 0.44 -4.37
N ALA A 426 16.36 -0.29 -4.12
CA ALA A 426 15.58 -0.19 -2.88
C ALA A 426 16.40 -0.59 -1.65
N THR A 427 17.18 -1.67 -1.75
CA THR A 427 18.07 -2.11 -0.66
C THR A 427 19.11 -1.07 -0.33
N THR A 428 19.74 -0.48 -1.36
CA THR A 428 20.76 0.56 -1.18
C THR A 428 20.15 1.84 -0.58
N ALA A 429 18.99 2.28 -1.08
CA ALA A 429 18.28 3.45 -0.54
C ALA A 429 17.85 3.27 0.91
N ARG A 430 17.35 2.08 1.28
CA ARG A 430 16.98 1.74 2.66
C ARG A 430 18.16 1.89 3.61
N VAL A 431 19.31 1.35 3.23
CA VAL A 431 20.52 1.34 4.07
C VAL A 431 21.06 2.76 4.30
N VAL A 432 20.92 3.64 3.31
CA VAL A 432 21.24 5.07 3.48
C VAL A 432 20.20 5.78 4.36
N ASN A 433 18.93 5.70 4.00
CA ASN A 433 17.88 6.54 4.57
C ASN A 433 17.44 6.12 5.98
N GLU A 434 17.44 4.81 6.24
CA GLU A 434 16.94 4.25 7.50
C GLU A 434 18.07 3.85 8.45
N LEU A 435 19.21 3.38 7.91
CA LEU A 435 20.34 2.90 8.72
C LEU A 435 21.50 3.89 8.80
N GLY A 436 21.48 4.98 8.01
CA GLY A 436 22.49 6.03 8.05
C GLY A 436 23.81 5.69 7.37
N ALA A 437 23.84 4.67 6.49
CA ALA A 437 25.07 4.26 5.84
C ALA A 437 25.62 5.33 4.90
N PHE A 438 26.92 5.56 4.99
CA PHE A 438 27.66 6.52 4.16
C PHE A 438 28.87 5.89 3.45
N GLY A 439 29.07 4.57 3.56
CA GLY A 439 30.11 3.82 2.86
C GLY A 439 29.96 2.31 3.05
N CYS A 440 30.93 1.54 2.55
CA CYS A 440 31.00 0.09 2.72
C CYS A 440 32.39 -0.36 3.22
N PRO A 441 32.49 -1.38 4.11
CA PRO A 441 31.38 -2.19 4.63
C PRO A 441 30.56 -1.45 5.70
N TRP A 442 29.28 -1.78 5.77
CA TRP A 442 28.36 -1.29 6.80
C TRP A 442 27.73 -2.47 7.53
N PHE A 443 27.60 -2.37 8.85
CA PHE A 443 27.01 -3.39 9.68
C PHE A 443 25.82 -2.84 10.46
N TRP A 444 24.75 -3.63 10.54
CA TRP A 444 23.66 -3.41 11.49
C TRP A 444 23.65 -4.57 12.47
N VAL A 445 24.07 -4.32 13.70
CA VAL A 445 24.29 -5.35 14.71
C VAL A 445 23.15 -5.29 15.71
N THR A 446 22.67 -6.44 16.17
CA THR A 446 21.62 -6.56 17.18
C THR A 446 22.09 -7.47 18.31
N ASN A 447 22.08 -6.97 19.54
CA ASN A 447 22.53 -7.72 20.72
C ASN A 447 21.44 -8.66 21.26
N GLY A 448 21.76 -9.42 22.31
CA GLY A 448 20.83 -10.37 22.93
C GLY A 448 19.62 -9.70 23.61
N GLU A 449 19.68 -8.40 23.90
CA GLU A 449 18.56 -7.62 24.42
C GLU A 449 17.64 -7.09 23.31
N GLY A 450 17.98 -7.33 22.03
CA GLY A 450 17.24 -6.82 20.88
C GLY A 450 17.51 -5.35 20.55
N LYS A 451 18.52 -4.72 21.18
CA LYS A 451 19.00 -3.38 20.79
C LYS A 451 19.84 -3.50 19.53
N SER A 452 19.73 -2.52 18.62
CA SER A 452 20.50 -2.52 17.38
C SER A 452 21.24 -1.20 17.17
N GLU A 453 22.47 -1.28 16.67
CA GLU A 453 23.28 -0.10 16.32
C GLU A 453 24.19 -0.34 15.09
N PRO A 454 24.60 0.73 14.39
CA PRO A 454 25.44 0.63 13.21
C PRO A 454 26.93 0.61 13.51
N PHE A 455 27.70 -0.12 12.68
CA PHE A 455 29.16 -0.08 12.66
C PHE A 455 29.67 0.07 11.22
N PHE A 456 30.73 0.87 11.03
CA PHE A 456 31.28 1.17 9.71
C PHE A 456 32.77 0.83 9.63
N GLY A 457 33.19 0.20 8.53
CA GLY A 457 34.58 -0.13 8.26
C GLY A 457 34.97 -1.54 8.73
N SER A 458 36.12 -2.02 8.26
CA SER A 458 36.66 -3.33 8.63
C SER A 458 37.48 -3.32 9.92
N ASP A 459 37.46 -2.22 10.67
CA ASP A 459 38.33 -1.92 11.82
C ASP A 459 37.53 -1.67 13.11
N ARG A 460 36.26 -2.11 13.17
CA ARG A 460 35.33 -1.91 14.30
C ARG A 460 34.84 -3.20 14.96
N PHE A 461 35.45 -4.34 14.63
CA PHE A 461 34.98 -5.64 15.13
C PHE A 461 34.99 -5.75 16.66
N HIS A 462 35.97 -5.19 17.36
CA HIS A 462 36.00 -5.19 18.82
C HIS A 462 34.79 -4.48 19.43
N PHE A 463 34.41 -3.31 18.92
CA PHE A 463 33.17 -2.66 19.37
C PHE A 463 31.92 -3.49 19.06
N MET A 464 31.89 -4.21 17.93
CA MET A 464 30.79 -5.12 17.61
C MET A 464 30.75 -6.30 18.61
N TRP A 465 31.90 -6.82 19.02
CA TRP A 465 32.01 -7.90 20.01
C TRP A 465 31.59 -7.44 21.40
N ASP A 466 32.00 -6.25 21.83
CA ASP A 466 31.56 -5.61 23.06
C ASP A 466 30.03 -5.42 23.06
N PHE A 467 29.47 -4.85 21.99
CA PHE A 467 28.02 -4.62 21.88
C PHE A 467 27.21 -5.92 21.87
N LEU A 468 27.77 -6.97 21.28
CA LEU A 468 27.19 -8.32 21.30
C LEU A 468 27.48 -9.08 22.59
N GLU A 469 28.25 -8.53 23.53
CA GLU A 469 28.69 -9.19 24.76
C GLU A 469 29.34 -10.55 24.46
N LEU A 470 30.28 -10.57 23.51
CA LEU A 470 31.07 -11.76 23.17
C LEU A 470 32.38 -11.77 23.96
N PRO A 471 32.86 -12.93 24.43
CA PRO A 471 34.20 -13.01 24.99
C PRO A 471 35.24 -12.79 23.88
N HIS A 472 36.06 -11.74 23.99
CA HIS A 472 37.18 -11.49 23.09
C HIS A 472 38.39 -10.91 23.82
N GLU A 473 39.59 -11.14 23.26
CA GLU A 473 40.82 -10.46 23.66
C GLU A 473 41.20 -9.49 22.52
N ASP A 474 40.92 -8.20 22.70
CA ASP A 474 41.06 -7.13 21.67
C ASP A 474 42.53 -6.85 21.26
N LEU A 475 43.11 -5.70 21.65
CA LEU A 475 44.48 -5.29 21.27
C LEU A 475 45.48 -5.55 22.39
N ARG A 476 45.48 -6.75 22.96
CA ARG A 476 46.31 -7.09 24.12
C ARG A 476 47.80 -6.98 23.80
N LEU A 477 48.45 -5.99 24.42
CA LEU A 477 49.91 -5.81 24.38
C LEU A 477 50.59 -6.91 25.22
N ARG A 478 51.50 -7.65 24.59
CA ARG A 478 52.35 -8.62 25.29
C ARG A 478 53.59 -7.90 25.80
N VAL A 479 53.78 -7.88 27.12
CA VAL A 479 55.03 -7.44 27.75
C VAL A 479 55.81 -8.70 28.10
N GLU A 480 56.96 -8.90 27.45
CA GLU A 480 57.88 -9.96 27.86
C GLU A 480 58.41 -9.63 29.26
N GLY A 481 58.24 -10.55 30.23
CA GLY A 481 59.01 -10.50 31.48
C GLY A 481 58.28 -10.36 32.83
N LYS A 482 57.00 -10.74 33.00
CA LYS A 482 56.49 -11.08 34.34
C LYS A 482 56.54 -12.60 34.55
N ALA A 483 57.68 -13.06 35.06
CA ALA A 483 57.81 -14.37 35.67
C ALA A 483 56.67 -14.56 36.70
N LYS A 484 56.05 -15.74 36.67
CA LYS A 484 55.13 -16.17 37.72
C LYS A 484 55.87 -16.08 39.06
N LEU A 485 55.36 -15.27 39.98
CA LEU A 485 55.60 -15.38 41.41
C LEU A 485 54.28 -15.74 42.07
#